data_AF-A0A8S3RN02-F1
#
_entry.id   AF-A0A8S3RN02-F1
#
_cell.length_a   1.000
_cell.length_b   1.000
_cell.length_c   1.000
_cell.angle_alpha   90.00
_cell.angle_beta   90.00
_cell.angle_gamma   90.00
#
_symmetry.space_group_name_H-M   'P 1'
#
loop_
_entity.id
_entity.type
_entity.pdbx_description
1 polymer ?
#
loop_
_entity_poly.entity_id
_entity_poly.type
_entity_poly.pdbx_seq_one_letter_code
_entity_poly.pdbx_strand_id
1 'polypeptide(L)'
;MFFFHVIIGFLTCIRRILLGGAIGILTLARIDRSLLPRGFEQLDSGYKSYVGLIMLELYHRNPILIVFCEELRQTLMVKDKRKFISLETPGNHVCYQNSISGSELIQRRKRIQNMWFKAVTLINNPSVRRHHDGKIKRSDFYPDRTGDFTK
;
A
#
# COMPACT_ATOMS: atom_id res chain seq x y z
N MET A 1 33.08 -39.39 -41.64
CA MET A 1 32.89 -38.06 -41.04
C MET A 1 31.41 -37.69 -40.87
N PHE A 2 30.52 -37.89 -41.85
CA PHE A 2 29.08 -37.57 -41.73
C PHE A 2 28.34 -38.29 -40.58
N PHE A 3 28.44 -39.61 -40.46
CA PHE A 3 27.73 -40.39 -39.44
C PHE A 3 28.10 -40.00 -37.99
N PHE A 4 29.36 -39.64 -37.75
CA PHE A 4 29.83 -39.20 -36.44
C PHE A 4 29.15 -37.89 -36.02
N HIS A 5 28.97 -36.95 -36.94
CA HIS A 5 28.22 -35.72 -36.68
C HIS A 5 26.74 -35.97 -36.40
N VAL A 6 26.12 -36.92 -37.09
CA VAL A 6 24.71 -37.31 -36.82
C VAL A 6 24.57 -37.89 -35.42
N ILE A 7 25.48 -38.78 -35.01
CA ILE A 7 25.48 -39.39 -33.67
C ILE A 7 25.72 -38.33 -32.59
N ILE A 8 26.69 -37.44 -32.77
CA ILE A 8 26.94 -36.34 -31.82
C ILE A 8 25.71 -35.41 -31.73
N GLY A 9 25.13 -35.03 -32.87
CA GLY A 9 23.91 -34.21 -32.92
C GLY A 9 22.78 -34.85 -32.13
N PHE A 10 22.57 -36.15 -32.31
CA PHE A 10 21.56 -36.91 -31.57
C PHE A 10 21.82 -36.92 -30.06
N LEU A 11 23.05 -37.23 -29.63
CA LEU A 11 23.44 -37.24 -28.21
C LEU A 11 23.30 -35.85 -27.56
N THR A 12 23.67 -34.78 -28.28
CA THR A 12 23.50 -33.41 -27.76
C THR A 12 22.04 -33.01 -27.62
N CYS A 13 21.16 -33.47 -28.53
CA CYS A 13 19.71 -33.28 -28.42
C CYS A 13 19.15 -33.98 -27.18
N ILE A 14 19.50 -35.25 -26.97
CA ILE A 14 19.09 -36.01 -25.77
C ILE A 14 19.56 -35.29 -24.50
N ARG A 15 20.85 -34.92 -24.44
CA ARG A 15 21.41 -34.18 -23.29
C ARG A 15 20.65 -32.89 -23.01
N ARG A 16 20.27 -32.15 -24.05
CA ARG A 16 19.50 -30.89 -23.94
C ARG A 16 18.11 -31.14 -23.35
N ILE A 17 17.42 -32.20 -23.80
CA ILE A 17 16.10 -32.57 -23.26
C ILE A 17 16.21 -32.99 -21.79
N LEU A 18 17.19 -33.83 -21.45
CA LEU A 18 17.41 -34.29 -20.07
C LEU A 18 17.72 -33.12 -19.13
N LEU A 19 18.67 -32.25 -19.51
CA LEU A 19 19.05 -31.11 -18.67
C LEU A 19 17.91 -30.08 -18.57
N GLY A 20 17.22 -29.81 -19.68
CA GLY A 20 16.06 -28.91 -19.70
C GLY A 20 14.91 -29.43 -18.83
N GLY A 21 14.62 -30.74 -18.91
CA GLY A 21 13.62 -31.40 -18.08
C GLY A 21 13.99 -31.40 -16.59
N ALA A 22 15.25 -31.73 -16.25
CA ALA A 22 15.73 -31.71 -14.87
C ALA A 22 15.64 -30.30 -14.26
N ILE A 23 16.08 -29.28 -14.99
CA ILE A 23 15.94 -27.88 -14.56
C ILE A 23 14.45 -27.54 -14.42
N GLY A 24 13.62 -27.91 -15.39
CA GLY A 24 12.17 -27.71 -15.36
C GLY A 24 11.51 -28.28 -14.10
N ILE A 25 11.85 -29.51 -13.72
CA ILE A 25 11.33 -30.18 -12.51
C ILE A 25 11.82 -29.49 -11.23
N LEU A 26 13.10 -29.11 -11.17
CA LEU A 26 13.65 -28.38 -10.02
C LEU A 26 13.00 -26.99 -9.87
N THR A 27 12.70 -26.32 -10.98
CA THR A 27 12.01 -25.02 -10.98
C THR A 27 10.50 -25.14 -10.82
N LEU A 28 9.87 -26.26 -11.18
CA LEU A 28 8.46 -26.53 -10.88
C LEU A 28 8.21 -26.55 -9.36
N ALA A 29 9.17 -27.08 -8.60
CA ALA A 29 9.13 -27.02 -7.14
C ALA A 29 9.29 -25.59 -6.58
N ARG A 30 9.76 -24.62 -7.39
CA ARG A 30 9.99 -23.23 -7.02
C ARG A 30 9.23 -22.30 -7.99
N ILE A 31 7.98 -21.96 -7.64
CA ILE A 31 7.02 -21.19 -8.45
C ILE A 31 7.49 -19.73 -8.73
N ASP A 32 8.65 -19.32 -8.22
CA ASP A 32 9.21 -17.97 -8.38
C ASP A 32 9.50 -17.56 -9.85
N ARG A 33 9.54 -18.50 -10.80
CA ARG A 33 9.87 -18.25 -12.22
C ARG A 33 8.89 -18.99 -13.15
N SER A 34 8.36 -18.30 -14.16
CA SER A 34 7.61 -18.99 -15.23
C SER A 34 8.55 -19.87 -16.06
N LEU A 35 8.10 -21.09 -16.36
CA LEU A 35 8.81 -22.05 -17.21
C LEU A 35 8.67 -21.70 -18.70
N LEU A 36 7.68 -20.86 -19.03
CA LEU A 36 7.36 -20.51 -20.39
C LEU A 36 8.23 -19.33 -20.86
N PRO A 37 8.53 -19.25 -22.16
CA PRO A 37 9.26 -18.12 -22.72
C PRO A 37 8.48 -16.81 -22.51
N ARG A 38 9.24 -15.71 -22.40
CA ARG A 38 8.70 -14.36 -22.18
C ARG A 38 7.63 -14.05 -23.23
N GLY A 39 6.41 -13.73 -22.76
CA GLY A 39 5.22 -13.53 -23.60
C GLY A 39 4.18 -14.65 -23.51
N PHE A 40 4.56 -15.87 -23.08
CA PHE A 40 3.64 -16.97 -22.83
C PHE A 40 3.44 -17.26 -21.34
N GLU A 41 3.98 -16.43 -20.46
CA GLU A 41 3.86 -16.53 -18.99
C GLU A 41 2.39 -16.62 -18.51
N GLN A 42 1.45 -16.06 -19.28
CA GLN A 42 0.02 -16.10 -18.95
C GLN A 42 -0.61 -17.49 -19.07
N LEU A 43 0.00 -18.39 -19.84
CA LEU A 43 -0.45 -19.78 -19.98
C LEU A 43 0.02 -20.65 -18.79
N ASP A 44 0.98 -20.16 -18.02
CA ASP A 44 1.47 -20.81 -16.81
C ASP A 44 0.57 -20.47 -15.62
N SER A 45 -0.38 -21.35 -15.31
CA SER A 45 -1.32 -21.15 -14.20
C SER A 45 -0.62 -21.09 -12.83
N GLY A 46 0.51 -21.78 -12.68
CA GLY A 46 1.29 -21.76 -11.43
C GLY A 46 1.88 -20.37 -11.19
N TYR A 47 2.58 -19.85 -12.19
CA TYR A 47 3.16 -18.50 -12.14
C TYR A 47 2.09 -17.42 -11.96
N LYS A 48 0.95 -17.52 -12.67
CA LYS A 48 -0.18 -16.58 -12.50
C LYS A 48 -0.73 -16.58 -11.08
N SER A 49 -0.86 -17.76 -10.47
CA SER A 49 -1.37 -17.89 -9.10
C SER A 49 -0.39 -17.31 -8.09
N TYR A 50 0.91 -17.49 -8.29
CA TYR A 50 1.97 -16.89 -7.47
C TYR A 50 1.98 -15.36 -7.54
N VAL A 51 1.88 -14.78 -8.75
CA VAL A 51 1.74 -13.32 -8.89
C VAL A 51 0.48 -12.83 -8.19
N GLY A 52 -0.64 -13.55 -8.33
CA GLY A 52 -1.87 -13.26 -7.61
C GLY A 52 -1.69 -13.29 -6.08
N LEU A 53 -0.96 -14.27 -5.56
CA LEU A 53 -0.62 -14.37 -4.14
C LEU A 53 0.20 -13.16 -3.68
N ILE A 54 1.27 -12.79 -4.39
CA ILE A 54 2.09 -11.61 -4.03
C ILE A 54 1.24 -10.34 -4.01
N MET A 55 0.38 -10.15 -5.00
CA MET A 55 -0.51 -8.99 -5.06
C MET A 55 -1.46 -9.00 -3.86
N LEU A 56 -2.09 -10.15 -3.57
CA LEU A 56 -2.97 -10.31 -2.42
C LEU A 56 -2.26 -10.00 -1.09
N GLU A 57 -1.04 -10.51 -0.91
CA GLU A 57 -0.21 -10.25 0.27
C GLU A 57 0.14 -8.76 0.38
N LEU A 58 0.50 -8.11 -0.72
CA LEU A 58 0.79 -6.69 -0.76
C LEU A 58 -0.43 -5.84 -0.36
N TYR A 59 -1.64 -6.24 -0.78
CA TYR A 59 -2.88 -5.57 -0.43
C TYR A 59 -3.30 -5.81 1.02
N HIS A 60 -3.28 -7.07 1.49
CA HIS A 60 -3.73 -7.41 2.85
C HIS A 60 -2.73 -7.07 3.93
N ARG A 61 -1.43 -7.19 3.65
CA ARG A 61 -0.34 -7.01 4.63
C ARG A 61 0.55 -5.84 4.25
N ASN A 62 -0.06 -4.72 3.85
CA ASN A 62 0.69 -3.52 3.56
C ASN A 62 1.29 -2.94 4.87
N PRO A 63 2.63 -2.95 5.05
CA PRO A 63 3.24 -2.52 6.31
C PRO A 63 2.99 -1.03 6.59
N ILE A 64 2.83 -0.21 5.55
CA ILE A 64 2.55 1.23 5.69
C ILE A 64 1.16 1.44 6.31
N LEU A 65 0.15 0.69 5.83
CA LEU A 65 -1.20 0.78 6.39
C LEU A 65 -1.25 0.26 7.82
N ILE A 66 -0.55 -0.83 8.13
CA ILE A 66 -0.50 -1.39 9.49
C ILE A 66 0.09 -0.37 10.46
N VAL A 67 1.24 0.23 10.11
CA VAL A 67 1.88 1.25 10.95
C VAL A 67 1.01 2.50 11.06
N PHE A 68 0.39 2.95 9.96
CA PHE A 68 -0.52 4.10 9.99
C PHE A 68 -1.73 3.87 10.90
N CYS A 69 -2.38 2.70 10.79
CA CYS A 69 -3.51 2.35 11.64
C CYS A 69 -3.11 2.23 13.10
N GLU A 70 -1.91 1.69 13.38
CA GLU A 70 -1.38 1.59 14.73
C GLU A 70 -1.10 2.97 15.35
N GLU A 71 -0.45 3.87 14.61
CA GLU A 71 -0.29 5.27 15.03
C GLU A 71 -1.62 5.97 15.27
N LEU A 72 -2.60 5.78 14.36
CA LEU A 72 -3.94 6.33 14.53
C LEU A 72 -4.59 5.79 15.81
N ARG A 73 -4.53 4.49 16.05
CA ARG A 73 -5.07 3.85 17.25
C ARG A 73 -4.43 4.39 18.52
N GLN A 74 -3.10 4.50 18.56
CA GLN A 74 -2.38 5.06 19.70
C GLN A 74 -2.81 6.50 19.98
N THR A 75 -2.90 7.35 18.94
CA THR A 75 -3.35 8.74 19.13
C THR A 75 -4.80 8.86 19.62
N LEU A 76 -5.69 7.95 19.20
CA LEU A 76 -7.07 7.88 19.69
C LEU A 76 -7.13 7.40 21.14
N MET A 77 -6.43 6.31 21.50
CA MET A 77 -6.40 5.81 22.88
C MET A 77 -5.86 6.85 23.88
N VAL A 78 -4.83 7.61 23.50
CA VAL A 78 -4.29 8.70 24.35
C VAL A 78 -5.30 9.85 24.49
N LYS A 79 -6.15 10.10 23.49
CA LYS A 79 -7.26 11.07 23.63
C LYS A 79 -8.34 10.56 24.58
N ASP A 80 -8.71 9.28 24.49
CA ASP A 80 -9.76 8.70 25.33
C ASP A 80 -9.33 8.59 26.80
N LYS A 81 -8.09 8.17 27.07
CA LYS A 81 -7.53 8.20 28.44
C LYS A 81 -7.53 9.61 29.04
N ARG A 82 -7.17 10.63 28.26
CA ARG A 82 -7.21 12.03 28.72
C ARG A 82 -8.63 12.51 29.03
N LYS A 83 -9.63 12.09 28.25
CA LYS A 83 -11.03 12.41 28.52
C LYS A 83 -11.51 11.74 29.81
N PHE A 84 -11.21 10.46 30.01
CA PHE A 84 -11.61 9.71 31.20
C PHE A 84 -11.01 10.28 32.49
N ILE A 85 -9.70 10.56 32.51
CA ILE A 85 -9.02 11.19 33.67
C ILE A 85 -9.64 12.57 34.01
N SER A 86 -10.16 13.29 33.01
CA SER A 86 -10.83 14.57 33.24
C SER A 86 -12.19 14.42 33.94
N LEU A 87 -12.89 13.29 33.72
CA LEU A 87 -14.22 13.02 34.28
C LEU A 87 -14.18 12.51 35.73
N GLU A 88 -13.10 11.86 36.15
CA GLU A 88 -13.00 11.25 37.48
C GLU A 88 -12.49 12.19 38.59
N THR A 89 -12.17 13.45 38.30
CA THR A 89 -11.68 14.39 39.34
C THR A 89 -12.85 15.09 40.05
N PRO A 90 -13.22 14.73 41.31
CA PRO A 90 -14.29 15.37 42.04
C PRO A 90 -13.70 16.55 42.81
N GLY A 91 -14.02 17.78 42.39
CA GLY A 91 -13.72 18.99 43.14
C GLY A 91 -12.57 19.81 42.57
N ASN A 92 -12.87 20.66 41.58
CA ASN A 92 -12.28 22.00 41.38
C ASN A 92 -12.92 22.68 40.16
N HIS A 93 -14.14 23.20 40.33
CA HIS A 93 -14.89 23.92 39.29
C HIS A 93 -14.22 25.21 38.80
N VAL A 94 -13.18 25.70 39.48
CA VAL A 94 -12.43 26.91 39.10
C VAL A 94 -11.33 26.63 38.06
N CYS A 95 -10.85 25.38 37.93
CA CYS A 95 -9.77 25.03 36.99
C CYS A 95 -10.28 24.64 35.59
N TYR A 96 -11.57 24.31 35.46
CA TYR A 96 -12.17 23.78 34.23
C TYR A 96 -12.33 24.82 33.11
N GLN A 97 -12.55 26.10 33.43
CA GLN A 97 -12.66 27.16 32.41
C GLN A 97 -11.31 27.48 31.75
N ASN A 98 -10.22 27.46 32.52
CA ASN A 98 -8.86 27.66 32.00
C ASN A 98 -8.37 26.48 31.15
N SER A 99 -8.79 25.25 31.48
CA SER A 99 -8.42 24.05 30.72
C SER A 99 -9.16 23.94 29.38
N ILE A 100 -10.43 24.38 29.30
CA ILE A 100 -11.18 24.46 28.03
C ILE A 100 -10.49 25.45 27.07
N SER A 101 -10.14 26.65 27.57
CA SER A 101 -9.42 27.67 26.79
C SER A 101 -8.03 27.19 26.36
N GLY A 102 -7.29 26.51 27.24
CA GLY A 102 -6.00 25.91 26.92
C GLY A 102 -6.11 24.81 25.85
N SER A 103 -7.16 24.00 25.87
CA SER A 103 -7.40 22.93 24.89
C SER A 103 -7.65 23.49 23.49
N GLU A 104 -8.41 24.58 23.37
CA GLU A 104 -8.67 25.29 22.11
C GLU A 104 -7.39 25.92 21.54
N LEU A 105 -6.55 26.53 22.39
CA LEU A 105 -5.27 27.08 21.98
C LEU A 105 -4.30 26.00 21.47
N ILE A 106 -4.26 24.83 22.14
CA ILE A 106 -3.45 23.68 21.70
C ILE A 106 -3.96 23.14 20.35
N GLN A 107 -5.28 23.07 20.15
CA GLN A 107 -5.87 22.67 18.88
C GLN A 107 -5.55 23.66 17.76
N ARG A 108 -5.65 24.97 18.03
CA ARG A 108 -5.28 26.03 17.08
C ARG A 108 -3.80 25.96 16.69
N ARG A 109 -2.90 25.78 17.66
CA ARG A 109 -1.47 25.61 17.39
C ARG A 109 -1.18 24.40 16.50
N LYS A 110 -1.84 23.25 16.76
CA LYS A 110 -1.71 22.05 15.91
C LYS A 110 -2.22 22.28 14.49
N ARG A 111 -3.34 22.99 14.32
CA ARG A 111 -3.85 23.35 12.98
C ARG A 111 -2.84 24.18 12.21
N ILE A 112 -2.28 25.22 12.83
CA ILE A 112 -1.27 26.08 12.20
C ILE A 112 -0.03 25.26 11.83
N GLN A 113 0.47 24.41 12.72
CA GLN A 113 1.59 23.52 12.42
C GLN A 113 1.28 22.61 11.23
N ASN A 114 0.12 21.95 11.21
CA ASN A 114 -0.29 21.10 10.10
C ASN A 114 -0.42 21.86 8.77
N MET A 115 -0.87 23.11 8.80
CA MET A 115 -0.91 23.97 7.60
C MET A 115 0.50 24.24 7.07
N TRP A 116 1.46 24.55 7.95
CA TRP A 116 2.86 24.72 7.56
C TRP A 116 3.48 23.42 7.04
N PHE A 117 3.26 22.28 7.71
CA PHE A 117 3.73 20.98 7.21
C PHE A 117 3.14 20.65 5.83
N LYS A 118 1.86 20.95 5.60
CA LYS A 118 1.21 20.79 4.29
C LYS A 118 1.88 21.68 3.25
N ALA A 119 2.10 22.96 3.55
CA ALA A 119 2.74 23.90 2.65
C ALA A 119 4.18 23.45 2.27
N VAL A 120 4.99 23.10 3.27
CA VAL A 120 6.36 22.59 3.07
C VAL A 120 6.36 21.33 2.21
N THR A 121 5.47 20.38 2.50
CA THR A 121 5.33 19.15 1.70
C THR A 121 4.96 19.45 0.24
N LEU A 122 4.02 20.36 0.01
CA LEU A 122 3.58 20.73 -1.34
C LEU A 122 4.62 21.52 -2.14
N ILE A 123 5.44 22.34 -1.47
CA ILE A 123 6.54 23.06 -2.11
C ILE A 123 7.63 22.08 -2.56
N ASN A 124 8.00 21.13 -1.70
CA ASN A 124 9.06 20.16 -1.99
C ASN A 124 8.62 19.04 -2.96
N ASN A 125 7.31 18.81 -3.15
CA ASN A 125 6.78 17.76 -4.01
C ASN A 125 5.87 18.33 -5.12
N PRO A 126 6.43 18.91 -6.20
CA PRO A 126 5.66 19.59 -7.25
C PRO A 126 4.74 18.64 -8.03
N SER A 127 5.05 17.33 -8.10
CA SER A 127 4.18 16.30 -8.69
C SER A 127 2.87 16.16 -7.91
N VAL A 128 2.93 16.16 -6.58
CA VAL A 128 1.75 16.05 -5.69
C VAL A 128 0.87 17.29 -5.82
N ARG A 129 1.49 18.48 -5.94
CA ARG A 129 0.75 19.73 -6.15
C ARG A 129 -0.08 19.72 -7.43
N ARG A 130 0.46 19.20 -8.54
CA ARG A 130 -0.27 19.08 -9.82
C ARG A 130 -1.49 18.17 -9.71
N HIS A 131 -1.35 17.04 -9.01
CA HIS A 131 -2.48 16.12 -8.79
C HIS A 131 -3.55 16.72 -7.88
N HIS A 132 -3.15 17.50 -6.87
CA HIS A 132 -4.08 18.21 -5.98
C HIS A 132 -4.89 19.26 -6.76
N ASP A 133 -4.24 20.08 -7.59
CA ASP A 133 -4.92 21.08 -8.44
C ASP A 133 -5.86 20.42 -9.48
N GLY A 134 -5.44 19.31 -10.07
CA GLY A 134 -6.27 18.56 -11.03
C GLY A 134 -7.53 17.92 -10.40
N LYS A 135 -7.49 17.54 -9.12
CA LYS A 135 -8.68 17.05 -8.39
C LYS A 135 -9.65 18.17 -8.07
N ILE A 136 -9.16 19.34 -7.64
CA ILE A 136 -9.99 20.51 -7.32
C ILE A 136 -10.73 20.99 -8.57
N LYS A 137 -10.04 21.13 -9.71
CA LYS A 137 -10.68 21.52 -10.97
C LYS A 137 -11.74 20.52 -11.45
N ARG A 138 -11.60 19.22 -11.14
CA ARG A 138 -12.61 18.20 -11.45
C ARG A 138 -13.82 18.26 -10.53
N SER A 139 -13.64 18.52 -9.23
CA SER A 139 -14.77 18.70 -8.30
C SER A 139 -15.57 19.97 -8.60
N ASP A 140 -14.93 21.01 -9.12
CA ASP A 140 -15.62 22.24 -9.53
C ASP A 140 -16.39 22.06 -10.85
N PHE A 141 -15.97 21.11 -11.70
CA PHE A 141 -16.59 20.84 -13.01
C PHE A 141 -17.78 19.85 -12.94
N TYR A 142 -17.82 18.99 -11.93
CA TYR A 142 -18.96 18.11 -11.65
C TYR A 142 -19.46 18.38 -10.22
N PRO A 143 -20.44 19.29 -10.01
CA PRO A 143 -21.08 19.40 -8.72
C PRO A 143 -21.74 18.05 -8.43
N ASP A 144 -21.35 17.45 -7.31
CA ASP A 144 -21.82 16.14 -6.84
C ASP A 144 -23.35 16.16 -6.77
N ARG A 145 -24.00 15.52 -7.74
CA ARG A 145 -25.46 15.45 -7.83
C ARG A 145 -25.96 14.24 -7.04
N THR A 146 -25.53 14.10 -5.79
CA THR A 146 -26.07 13.11 -4.84
C THR A 146 -26.93 13.82 -3.82
N GLY A 147 -28.14 14.15 -4.24
CA GLY A 147 -29.17 14.77 -3.42
C GLY A 147 -30.52 14.63 -4.08
N ASP A 148 -30.94 13.40 -4.38
CA ASP A 148 -32.35 12.98 -4.38
C ASP A 148 -32.46 11.52 -4.84
N PHE A 149 -32.51 10.61 -3.87
CA PHE A 149 -33.20 9.32 -4.02
C PHE A 149 -33.94 9.04 -2.71
N THR A 150 -34.88 9.94 -2.40
CA THR A 150 -36.07 9.60 -1.62
C THR A 150 -37.26 9.64 -2.55
N LYS A 151 -37.65 8.47 -3.05
CA LYS A 151 -39.04 8.03 -3.27
C LYS A 151 -39.03 6.55 -3.65
#